data_AF-A0A3B3YU05-F1
#
_entry.id   AF-A0A3B3YU05-F1
#
_cell.length_a   1.000
_cell.length_b   1.000
_cell.length_c   1.000
_cell.angle_alpha   90.00
_cell.angle_beta   90.00
_cell.angle_gamma   90.00
#
_symmetry.space_group_name_H-M   'P 1'
#
loop_
_entity.id
_entity.type
_entity.pdbx_description
1 polymer ?
#
loop_
_entity_poly.entity_id
_entity_poly.type
_entity_poly.pdbx_seq_one_letter_code
_entity_poly.pdbx_strand_id
1 'polypeptide(L)' 'MGDKKSPTRPKRQAKQTADDGYWDCSVCTFKNTAEAFKCSICDVRKGTSTR' A
#
# COMPACT_ATOMS: atom_id res chain seq x y z
N MET A 1 16.91 -11.53 41.54
CA MET A 1 16.40 -10.48 40.65
C MET A 1 17.17 -10.61 39.34
N GLY A 2 16.52 -11.00 38.25
CA GLY A 2 17.18 -11.31 36.97
C GLY A 2 16.47 -10.61 35.82
N ASP A 3 17.27 -9.93 35.02
CA ASP A 3 16.92 -8.99 33.96
C ASP A 3 16.08 -9.64 32.85
N LYS A 4 14.77 -9.35 32.84
CA LYS A 4 13.88 -9.63 31.70
C LYS A 4 13.69 -8.36 30.89
N LYS A 5 14.69 -7.99 30.11
CA LYS A 5 14.59 -6.91 29.12
C LYS A 5 14.64 -7.52 27.72
N SER A 6 13.51 -8.05 27.26
CA SER A 6 13.30 -8.31 25.83
C SER A 6 12.70 -7.04 25.21
N PRO A 7 13.44 -6.26 24.41
CA PRO A 7 12.84 -5.13 23.72
C PRO A 7 11.97 -5.67 22.59
N THR A 8 10.66 -5.49 22.77
CA THR A 8 9.64 -5.27 21.75
C THR A 8 10.14 -5.32 20.31
N ARG A 9 9.79 -6.40 19.58
CA ARG A 9 9.76 -6.39 18.12
C ARG A 9 8.95 -5.16 17.69
N PRO A 10 9.52 -4.18 16.97
CA PRO A 10 8.70 -3.18 16.32
C PRO A 10 7.91 -3.95 15.27
N LYS A 11 6.65 -4.27 15.55
CA LYS A 11 5.69 -4.41 14.46
C LYS A 11 5.83 -3.09 13.72
N ARG A 12 6.38 -3.14 12.50
CA ARG A 12 6.29 -2.05 11.54
C ARG A 12 4.79 -1.80 11.40
N GLN A 13 4.23 -0.95 12.27
CA GLN A 13 2.98 -0.26 11.99
C GLN A 13 3.34 0.51 10.73
N ALA A 14 2.89 -0.04 9.60
CA ALA A 14 2.81 0.68 8.36
C ALA A 14 2.29 2.06 8.73
N LYS A 15 3.11 3.06 8.46
CA LYS A 15 2.73 4.45 8.52
C LYS A 15 1.61 4.61 7.48
N GLN A 16 0.40 4.25 7.89
CA GLN A 16 -0.82 4.70 7.25
C GLN A 16 -0.80 6.24 7.32
N THR A 17 -1.50 6.88 6.39
CA THR A 17 -1.57 8.34 6.16
C THR A 17 -0.31 8.96 5.55
N ALA A 18 -0.18 8.81 4.23
CA ALA A 18 0.56 9.72 3.34
C ALA A 18 0.38 9.42 1.83
N ASP A 19 -0.32 8.33 1.45
CA ASP A 19 -0.54 7.97 0.04
C ASP A 19 -2.04 8.02 -0.32
N ASP A 20 -2.82 8.88 0.34
CA ASP A 20 -4.24 9.13 0.02
C ASP A 20 -4.45 9.75 -1.37
N GLY A 21 -3.38 9.92 -2.16
CA GLY A 21 -3.38 10.51 -3.49
C GLY A 21 -2.97 9.56 -4.61
N TYR A 22 -2.63 8.30 -4.34
CA TYR A 22 -2.18 7.35 -5.37
C TYR A 22 -2.66 5.92 -5.11
N TRP A 23 -2.73 5.09 -6.16
CA TRP A 23 -3.05 3.67 -6.07
C TRP A 23 -2.15 2.85 -6.99
N ASP A 24 -1.70 1.70 -6.50
CA ASP A 24 -0.87 0.78 -7.26
C ASP A 24 -1.75 -0.10 -8.17
N CYS A 25 -1.39 -0.16 -9.46
CA CYS A 25 -2.08 -1.02 -10.40
C CYS A 25 -1.83 -2.50 -10.05
N SER A 26 -2.89 -3.30 -9.90
CA SER A 26 -2.76 -4.74 -9.64
C SER A 26 -2.19 -5.53 -10.82
N VAL A 27 -2.16 -4.96 -12.03
CA VAL A 27 -1.72 -5.64 -13.26
C VAL A 27 -0.27 -5.31 -13.59
N CYS A 28 0.07 -4.02 -13.64
CA CYS A 28 1.40 -3.57 -14.06
C CYS A 28 2.22 -2.92 -12.92
N THR A 29 1.73 -2.96 -11.68
CA THR A 29 2.35 -2.37 -10.47
C THR A 29 2.68 -0.88 -10.56
N PHE A 30 2.17 -0.19 -11.58
CA PHE A 30 2.37 1.23 -11.77
C PHE A 30 1.57 2.04 -10.74
N LYS A 31 2.20 3.07 -10.18
CA LYS A 31 1.59 4.00 -9.22
C LYS A 31 0.78 5.07 -9.97
N ASN A 32 -0.55 4.94 -9.94
CA ASN A 32 -1.49 5.87 -10.55
C ASN A 32 -1.97 6.92 -9.56
N THR A 33 -2.46 8.07 -10.03
CA THR A 33 -3.10 9.09 -9.19
C THR A 33 -4.45 8.59 -8.66
N ALA A 34 -4.85 9.04 -7.46
CA ALA A 34 -6.13 8.69 -6.82
C ALA A 34 -7.34 9.18 -7.64
N GLU A 35 -7.18 10.30 -8.34
CA GLU A 35 -8.17 10.85 -9.27
C GLU A 35 -8.33 9.97 -10.52
N ALA A 36 -7.31 9.24 -10.93
CA ALA A 36 -7.40 8.35 -12.09
C ALA A 36 -8.31 7.15 -11.79
N PHE A 37 -9.29 6.91 -12.66
CA PHE A 37 -10.19 5.74 -12.59
C PHE A 37 -9.60 4.49 -13.26
N LYS A 38 -8.54 4.67 -14.06
CA LYS A 38 -7.83 3.61 -14.78
C LYS A 38 -6.34 3.90 -14.83
N CYS A 39 -5.55 2.86 -15.08
CA CYS A 39 -4.11 2.96 -15.13
C CYS A 39 -3.65 3.66 -16.41
N SER A 40 -2.70 4.59 -16.30
CA SER A 40 -2.14 5.29 -17.47
C SER A 40 -1.26 4.43 -18.36
N ILE A 41 -0.78 3.28 -17.87
CA ILE A 41 0.11 2.38 -18.61
C ILE A 41 -0.65 1.24 -19.28
N CYS A 42 -1.60 0.63 -18.57
CA CYS A 42 -2.31 -0.57 -19.05
C CYS A 42 -3.82 -0.41 -19.18
N ASP A 43 -4.37 0.80 -18.94
CA ASP A 43 -5.80 1.11 -19.02
C ASP A 43 -6.73 0.29 -18.10
N VAL A 44 -6.17 -0.49 -17.17
CA VAL A 44 -6.94 -1.29 -16.19
C VAL A 44 -7.58 -0.38 -15.14
N ARG A 45 -8.84 -0.65 -14.78
CA ARG A 45 -9.59 0.16 -13.80
C ARG A 45 -9.14 -0.09 -12.37
N LYS A 46 -9.21 0.96 -11.54
CA LYS A 46 -9.02 0.81 -10.10
C LYS A 46 -10.14 -0.08 -9.53
N GLY A 47 -9.78 -1.15 -8.82
CA GLY A 47 -10.76 -2.04 -8.17
C GLY A 47 -11.28 -3.20 -9.03
N THR A 48 -10.83 -3.41 -10.27
CA THR A 48 -11.18 -4.63 -11.03
C THR A 48 -10.41 -5.87 -10.60
N SER A 49 -9.93 -5.91 -9.36
CA SER A 49 -9.44 -7.15 -8.75
C SER A 49 -10.63 -8.03 -8.40
N THR A 50 -11.34 -8.53 -9.41
CA THR A 50 -12.25 -9.66 -9.24
C THR A 50 -11.39 -10.83 -8.79
N ARG A 51 -11.48 -11.16 -7.51
CA ARG A 51 -11.02 -12.44 -6.96
C ARG A 51 -11.74 -13.59 -7.67
#